data_AF-A0A932EYP2-F1
#
_entry.id   AF-A0A932EYP2-F1
#
_cell.length_a   1.000
_cell.length_b   1.000
_cell.length_c   1.000
_cell.angle_alpha   90.00
_cell.angle_beta   90.00
_cell.angle_gamma   90.00
#
_symmetry.space_group_name_H-M   'P 1'
#
loop_
_entity.id
_entity.type
_entity.pdbx_description
1 polymer ?
#
loop_
_entity_poly.entity_id
_entity_poly.type
_entity_poly.pdbx_seq_one_letter_code
_entity_poly.pdbx_strand_id
1 'polypeptide(L)'
;MSIPEIPGYLGRPDRSSLAEQWPRPPGNYPDELWPVDVLSAVTPDPTGWLMISEHYFTDERHGGRGCVLVEPNDVGAALSDTAWCGRDIGDASVWISGDERGFDSGLSATERDARLEFFARSRTPVGARLPVVDISLPFLWYWDAFPSADGWRYLNHAGREQDLVRWRLSRDRWEVEVRAPEFRQYLSTCGRDAVLQVDCVPKTPVDGFERVDDEYECDWAHFDFVATAERSLGSRPGFARLLGQYVIRGMRTDRLPRFEERRQDREYPSFVYKIDPDTGQMVR
;
A
#
# COMPACT_ATOMS: atom_id res chain seq x y z
N MET A 1 16.94 33.59 21.95
CA MET A 1 16.28 33.45 20.63
C MET A 1 16.13 31.97 20.37
N SER A 2 14.92 31.42 20.49
CA SER A 2 14.63 30.02 20.17
C SER A 2 14.50 29.88 18.66
N ILE A 3 15.26 28.95 18.08
CA ILE A 3 15.10 28.55 16.69
C ILE A 3 13.70 27.90 16.57
N PRO A 4 12.84 28.32 15.64
CA PRO A 4 11.54 27.70 15.45
C PRO A 4 11.73 26.25 15.02
N GLU A 5 11.10 25.32 15.74
CA GLU A 5 11.08 23.92 15.36
C GLU A 5 10.21 23.76 14.11
N ILE A 6 10.84 23.33 13.01
CA ILE A 6 10.15 22.93 11.78
C ILE A 6 9.86 21.43 11.92
N PRO A 7 8.58 21.02 11.99
CA PRO A 7 8.21 19.60 11.98
C PRO A 7 8.85 18.90 10.78
N GLY A 8 9.62 17.84 11.03
CA GLY A 8 10.33 17.06 10.00
C GLY A 8 11.80 17.43 9.76
N TYR A 9 12.34 18.49 10.37
CA TYR A 9 13.77 18.87 10.18
C TYR A 9 14.62 18.84 11.46
N LEU A 10 14.04 19.12 12.63
CA LEU A 10 14.78 19.21 13.91
C LEU A 10 14.17 18.40 15.06
N GLY A 11 12.94 17.90 14.91
CA GLY A 11 12.38 16.92 15.84
C GLY A 11 13.06 15.57 15.60
N ARG A 12 13.57 14.93 16.67
CA ARG A 12 13.81 13.48 16.63
C ARG A 12 12.50 12.86 16.10
N PRO A 13 12.51 12.07 15.00
CA PRO A 13 11.30 11.41 14.58
C PRO A 13 10.81 10.59 15.78
N ASP A 14 9.58 10.87 16.22
CA ASP A 14 8.91 10.03 17.20
C ASP A 14 8.99 8.61 16.65
N ARG A 15 9.65 7.72 17.41
CA ARG A 15 9.78 6.26 17.19
C ARG A 15 9.23 5.81 15.83
N SER A 16 10.01 5.98 14.77
CA SER A 16 9.56 6.06 13.38
C SER A 16 8.98 4.77 12.78
N SER A 17 9.14 3.63 13.44
CA SER A 17 8.64 2.33 12.98
C SER A 17 7.87 1.59 14.07
N LEU A 18 7.05 0.62 13.64
CA LEU A 18 6.30 -0.24 14.57
C LEU A 18 7.22 -0.99 15.53
N ALA A 19 8.41 -1.42 15.09
CA ALA A 19 9.39 -2.09 15.94
C ALA A 19 9.89 -1.22 17.11
N GLU A 20 9.90 0.11 16.96
CA GLU A 20 10.30 1.03 18.02
C GLU A 20 9.13 1.37 18.98
N GLN A 21 7.90 1.33 18.48
CA GLN A 21 6.69 1.65 19.25
C GLN A 21 6.13 0.43 20.01
N TRP A 22 6.21 -0.75 19.40
CA TRP A 22 5.72 -2.01 19.95
C TRP A 22 6.91 -2.90 20.34
N PRO A 23 7.35 -2.86 21.61
CA PRO A 23 8.41 -3.74 22.07
C PRO A 23 7.93 -5.18 22.05
N ARG A 24 8.87 -6.11 21.92
CA ARG A 24 8.58 -7.54 21.97
C ARG A 24 7.80 -7.89 23.26
N PRO A 25 6.63 -8.54 23.15
CA PRO A 25 5.86 -8.96 24.31
C PRO A 25 6.66 -9.88 25.24
N PRO A 26 6.50 -9.78 26.57
CA PRO A 26 7.17 -10.67 27.50
C PRO A 26 6.69 -12.11 27.30
N GLY A 27 7.63 -13.07 27.26
CA GLY A 27 7.31 -14.49 27.13
C GLY A 27 8.56 -15.35 26.91
N ASN A 28 8.38 -16.67 26.97
CA ASN A 28 9.45 -17.66 26.79
C ASN A 28 9.49 -18.27 25.38
N TYR A 29 8.97 -17.57 24.38
CA TYR A 29 8.98 -18.01 22.99
C TYR A 29 10.32 -17.67 22.30
N PRO A 30 10.71 -18.37 21.22
CA PRO A 30 11.95 -18.08 20.50
C PRO A 30 12.00 -16.69 19.87
N ASP A 31 13.20 -16.10 19.82
CA ASP A 31 13.43 -14.77 19.25
C ASP A 31 13.03 -14.66 17.78
N GLU A 32 13.24 -15.74 17.01
CA GLU A 32 12.89 -15.80 15.58
C GLU A 32 11.39 -15.70 15.27
N LEU A 33 10.53 -15.92 16.28
CA LEU A 33 9.08 -15.73 16.13
C LEU A 33 8.66 -14.27 16.24
N TRP A 34 9.54 -13.37 16.72
CA TRP A 34 9.29 -11.94 16.72
C TRP A 34 9.83 -11.33 15.42
N PRO A 35 8.98 -10.93 14.46
CA PRO A 35 9.41 -10.58 13.10
C PRO A 35 9.93 -9.14 13.01
N VAL A 36 11.06 -8.85 13.67
CA VAL A 36 11.66 -7.49 13.77
C VAL A 36 11.82 -6.83 12.41
N ASP A 37 12.26 -7.56 11.38
CA ASP A 37 12.46 -6.99 10.04
C ASP A 37 11.14 -6.50 9.41
N VAL A 38 10.04 -7.22 9.66
CA VAL A 38 8.71 -6.84 9.18
C VAL A 38 8.22 -5.60 9.93
N LEU A 39 8.33 -5.61 11.26
CA LEU A 39 7.93 -4.50 12.12
C LEU A 39 8.75 -3.22 11.83
N SER A 40 10.03 -3.36 11.50
CA SER A 40 10.91 -2.23 11.16
C SER A 40 10.54 -1.60 9.81
N ALA A 41 9.99 -2.40 8.89
CA ALA A 41 9.52 -1.92 7.59
C ALA A 41 8.15 -1.22 7.66
N VAL A 42 7.42 -1.37 8.77
CA VAL A 42 6.12 -0.70 9.00
C VAL A 42 6.37 0.67 9.61
N THR A 43 6.17 1.71 8.80
CA THR A 43 6.39 3.12 9.16
C THR A 43 5.29 3.99 8.54
N PRO A 44 4.79 5.03 9.24
CA PRO A 44 3.78 5.94 8.70
C PRO A 44 4.33 6.87 7.60
N ASP A 45 5.65 7.12 7.59
CA ASP A 45 6.29 8.09 6.70
C ASP A 45 7.43 7.48 5.85
N PRO A 46 7.12 6.49 4.99
CA PRO A 46 8.15 5.83 4.18
C PRO A 46 8.78 6.81 3.18
N THR A 47 10.10 6.72 3.04
CA THR A 47 10.90 7.54 2.10
C THR A 47 11.56 6.72 0.99
N GLY A 48 11.62 5.39 1.16
CA GLY A 48 12.23 4.45 0.22
C GLY A 48 11.22 3.67 -0.62
N TRP A 49 11.46 2.37 -0.76
CA TRP A 49 10.54 1.45 -1.40
C TRP A 49 9.51 0.93 -0.39
N LEU A 50 8.24 0.94 -0.77
CA LEU A 50 7.12 0.45 0.03
C LEU A 50 6.57 -0.83 -0.61
N MET A 51 6.55 -1.94 0.15
CA MET A 51 5.99 -3.21 -0.30
C MET A 51 4.45 -3.14 -0.30
N ILE A 52 3.83 -3.20 -1.47
CA ILE A 52 2.38 -3.06 -1.67
C ILE A 52 1.66 -4.36 -1.99
N SER A 53 2.40 -5.37 -2.47
CA SER A 53 1.90 -6.74 -2.66
C SER A 53 3.06 -7.70 -2.45
N GLU A 54 2.83 -8.71 -1.62
CA GLU A 54 3.83 -9.73 -1.33
C GLU A 54 3.13 -11.07 -1.12
N HIS A 55 3.80 -12.14 -1.52
CA HIS A 55 3.45 -13.49 -1.11
C HIS A 55 4.70 -14.34 -1.03
N TYR A 56 4.77 -15.16 0.01
CA TYR A 56 5.79 -16.17 0.16
C TYR A 56 5.27 -17.33 0.98
N PHE A 57 5.75 -18.53 0.66
CA PHE A 57 5.51 -19.72 1.46
C PHE A 57 6.79 -20.55 1.52
N THR A 58 7.37 -20.66 2.71
CA THR A 58 8.55 -21.48 2.98
C THR A 58 8.34 -22.32 4.25
N ASP A 59 9.27 -23.24 4.51
CA ASP A 59 9.29 -24.01 5.76
C ASP A 59 9.45 -23.11 6.98
N GLU A 60 10.15 -21.99 6.84
CA GLU A 60 10.46 -21.05 7.93
C GLU A 60 9.38 -20.02 8.17
N ARG A 61 8.67 -19.61 7.12
CA ARG A 61 7.65 -18.58 7.23
C ARG A 61 6.69 -18.60 6.05
N HIS A 62 5.49 -18.11 6.27
CA HIS A 62 4.58 -17.77 5.17
C HIS A 62 3.88 -16.46 5.46
N GLY A 63 3.27 -15.88 4.44
CA GLY A 63 2.60 -14.60 4.59
C GLY A 63 2.43 -13.86 3.29
N GLY A 64 2.04 -12.60 3.44
CA GLY A 64 1.89 -11.69 2.33
C GLY A 64 1.55 -10.28 2.78
N ARG A 65 1.40 -9.41 1.78
CA ARG A 65 0.96 -8.04 1.95
C ARG A 65 -0.06 -7.66 0.89
N GLY A 66 -0.94 -6.73 1.24
CA GLY A 66 -1.91 -6.14 0.35
C GLY A 66 -2.00 -4.63 0.52
N CYS A 67 -2.54 -3.95 -0.48
CA CYS A 67 -2.71 -2.50 -0.47
C CYS A 67 -4.04 -2.11 -1.12
N VAL A 68 -4.84 -1.33 -0.39
CA VAL A 68 -6.08 -0.72 -0.85
C VAL A 68 -6.06 0.78 -0.54
N LEU A 69 -6.83 1.57 -1.26
CA LEU A 69 -7.00 2.99 -0.96
C LEU A 69 -8.29 3.24 -0.18
N VAL A 70 -8.28 4.27 0.64
CA VAL A 70 -9.42 4.75 1.42
C VAL A 70 -9.51 6.27 1.34
N GLU A 71 -10.69 6.81 1.64
CA GLU A 71 -10.80 8.23 1.94
C GLU A 71 -10.16 8.53 3.31
N PRO A 72 -9.51 9.69 3.52
CA PRO A 72 -8.88 10.01 4.80
C PRO A 72 -9.83 9.95 6.01
N ASN A 73 -11.11 10.23 5.81
CA ASN A 73 -12.13 10.14 6.87
C ASN A 73 -12.49 8.69 7.22
N ASP A 74 -12.22 7.73 6.34
CA ASP A 74 -12.55 6.32 6.51
C ASP A 74 -11.39 5.53 7.15
N VAL A 75 -10.24 6.17 7.41
CA VAL A 75 -9.04 5.53 7.97
C VAL A 75 -9.33 4.83 9.30
N GLY A 76 -10.03 5.49 10.23
CA GLY A 76 -10.36 4.88 11.52
C GLY A 76 -11.28 3.66 11.38
N ALA A 77 -12.18 3.69 10.40
CA ALA A 77 -13.08 2.58 10.10
C ALA A 77 -12.34 1.40 9.47
N ALA A 78 -11.40 1.66 8.54
CA ALA A 78 -10.55 0.63 7.95
C ALA A 78 -9.65 -0.06 9.00
N LEU A 79 -9.05 0.74 9.90
CA LEU A 79 -8.18 0.27 10.99
C LEU A 79 -8.93 -0.26 12.23
N SER A 80 -10.26 -0.36 12.20
CA SER A 80 -11.06 -0.80 13.35
C SER A 80 -10.83 -2.26 13.78
N ASP A 81 -10.15 -3.06 12.95
CA ASP A 81 -9.85 -4.48 13.18
C ASP A 81 -8.59 -4.87 12.38
N THR A 82 -7.81 -5.82 12.89
CA THR A 82 -6.55 -6.31 12.33
C THR A 82 -6.74 -7.20 11.10
N ALA A 83 -7.91 -7.81 10.94
CA ALA A 83 -8.18 -8.67 9.79
C ALA A 83 -8.17 -7.88 8.47
N TRP A 84 -7.67 -8.50 7.40
CA TRP A 84 -7.59 -7.86 6.09
C TRP A 84 -8.96 -7.45 5.53
N CYS A 85 -9.07 -6.19 5.08
CA CYS A 85 -10.22 -5.64 4.38
C CYS A 85 -10.01 -5.60 2.86
N GLY A 86 -11.09 -5.61 2.09
CA GLY A 86 -11.06 -5.53 0.63
C GLY A 86 -10.51 -6.79 -0.02
N ARG A 87 -10.73 -7.98 0.56
CA ARG A 87 -10.22 -9.25 0.00
C ARG A 87 -10.72 -9.53 -1.42
N ASP A 88 -11.91 -9.05 -1.73
CA ASP A 88 -12.54 -9.23 -3.04
C ASP A 88 -12.13 -8.12 -4.04
N ILE A 89 -11.48 -7.04 -3.57
CA ILE A 89 -10.96 -5.98 -4.44
C ILE A 89 -9.84 -6.52 -5.34
N GLY A 90 -9.95 -6.24 -6.63
CA GLY A 90 -9.10 -6.75 -7.69
C GLY A 90 -9.56 -8.09 -8.30
N ASP A 91 -10.73 -8.61 -7.89
CA ASP A 91 -11.37 -9.76 -8.55
C ASP A 91 -12.76 -9.37 -9.04
N ALA A 92 -13.08 -9.76 -10.28
CA ALA A 92 -14.39 -9.51 -10.85
C ALA A 92 -15.27 -10.73 -10.61
N SER A 93 -16.43 -10.54 -10.00
CA SER A 93 -17.34 -11.64 -9.67
C SER A 93 -18.72 -11.42 -10.28
N VAL A 94 -19.34 -12.53 -10.68
CA VAL A 94 -20.75 -12.58 -11.07
C VAL A 94 -21.42 -13.53 -10.09
N TRP A 95 -22.47 -13.07 -9.43
CA TRP A 95 -23.22 -13.90 -8.48
C TRP A 95 -24.69 -13.97 -8.86
N ILE A 96 -25.33 -15.05 -8.42
CA ILE A 96 -26.77 -15.27 -8.56
C ILE A 96 -27.30 -15.62 -7.17
N SER A 97 -28.26 -14.85 -6.67
CA SER A 97 -28.93 -15.08 -5.39
C SER A 97 -30.44 -15.05 -5.60
N GLY A 98 -31.06 -16.23 -5.61
CA GLY A 98 -32.45 -16.37 -6.05
C GLY A 98 -32.62 -15.93 -7.51
N ASP A 99 -33.53 -15.00 -7.74
CA ASP A 99 -33.78 -14.40 -9.07
C ASP A 99 -32.89 -13.19 -9.38
N GLU A 100 -32.04 -12.77 -8.43
CA GLU A 100 -31.15 -11.62 -8.61
C GLU A 100 -29.79 -12.06 -9.17
N ARG A 101 -29.30 -11.30 -10.14
CA ARG A 101 -27.95 -11.43 -10.70
C ARG A 101 -27.18 -10.15 -10.45
N GLY A 102 -26.05 -10.27 -9.77
CA GLY A 102 -25.13 -9.16 -9.54
C GLY A 102 -23.84 -9.28 -10.34
N PHE A 103 -23.17 -8.15 -10.48
CA PHE A 103 -21.80 -8.07 -10.98
C PHE A 103 -21.00 -7.16 -10.07
N ASP A 104 -19.88 -7.65 -9.57
CA ASP A 104 -18.86 -6.86 -8.92
C ASP A 104 -17.66 -6.70 -9.85
N SER A 105 -17.25 -5.45 -10.05
CA SER A 105 -16.08 -5.11 -10.87
C SER A 105 -14.75 -5.38 -10.16
N GLY A 106 -14.77 -5.51 -8.83
CA GLY A 106 -13.58 -5.59 -7.99
C GLY A 106 -12.82 -4.28 -7.86
N LEU A 107 -13.32 -3.15 -8.39
CA LEU A 107 -12.60 -1.87 -8.34
C LEU A 107 -12.80 -1.11 -7.03
N SER A 108 -13.90 -1.36 -6.32
CA SER A 108 -14.19 -0.75 -5.04
C SER A 108 -15.16 -1.62 -4.25
N ALA A 109 -15.09 -1.55 -2.93
CA ALA A 109 -16.03 -2.18 -2.03
C ALA A 109 -16.36 -1.25 -0.86
N THR A 110 -17.40 -1.58 -0.12
CA THR A 110 -17.66 -0.96 1.19
C THR A 110 -17.61 -2.05 2.24
N GLU A 111 -16.72 -1.89 3.20
CA GLU A 111 -16.48 -2.86 4.27
C GLU A 111 -16.17 -2.09 5.55
N ARG A 112 -16.74 -2.49 6.69
CA ARG A 112 -16.59 -1.79 7.98
C ARG A 112 -16.91 -0.29 7.90
N ASP A 113 -17.94 0.08 7.14
CA ASP A 113 -18.30 1.49 6.87
C ASP A 113 -17.21 2.33 6.19
N ALA A 114 -16.13 1.71 5.69
CA ALA A 114 -15.10 2.35 4.89
C ALA A 114 -15.29 2.06 3.40
N ARG A 115 -15.14 3.08 2.55
CA ARG A 115 -15.05 2.89 1.11
C ARG A 115 -13.62 2.54 0.72
N LEU A 116 -13.46 1.34 0.19
CA LEU A 116 -12.19 0.78 -0.25
C LEU A 116 -12.09 0.85 -1.77
N GLU A 117 -10.90 1.19 -2.29
CA GLU A 117 -10.62 1.26 -3.72
C GLU A 117 -9.39 0.43 -4.09
N PHE A 118 -9.43 -0.16 -5.30
CA PHE A 118 -8.32 -0.93 -5.85
C PHE A 118 -7.06 -0.07 -6.04
N PHE A 119 -5.95 -0.52 -5.46
CA PHE A 119 -4.62 0.00 -5.79
C PHE A 119 -3.75 -1.01 -6.53
N ALA A 120 -3.48 -2.15 -5.91
CA ALA A 120 -2.57 -3.13 -6.47
C ALA A 120 -2.95 -4.54 -6.03
N ARG A 121 -2.76 -5.50 -6.94
CA ARG A 121 -2.91 -6.93 -6.64
C ARG A 121 -1.99 -7.74 -7.52
N SER A 122 -1.55 -8.88 -7.00
CA SER A 122 -0.90 -9.91 -7.79
C SER A 122 -1.86 -11.10 -7.92
N ARG A 123 -2.04 -11.58 -9.15
CA ARG A 123 -2.92 -12.71 -9.45
C ARG A 123 -2.18 -13.76 -10.27
N THR A 124 -2.68 -14.98 -10.28
CA THR A 124 -2.12 -16.09 -11.06
C THR A 124 -3.15 -16.62 -12.05
N PRO A 125 -3.43 -15.89 -13.15
CA PRO A 125 -4.43 -16.31 -14.12
C PRO A 125 -4.08 -17.67 -14.73
N VAL A 126 -5.11 -18.45 -15.09
CA VAL A 126 -4.91 -19.71 -15.80
C VAL A 126 -4.13 -19.47 -17.09
N GLY A 127 -3.02 -20.19 -17.25
CA GLY A 127 -2.12 -20.07 -18.40
C GLY A 127 -0.95 -19.10 -18.21
N ALA A 128 -0.94 -18.27 -17.15
CA ALA A 128 0.21 -17.43 -16.83
C ALA A 128 1.35 -18.27 -16.23
N ARG A 129 2.59 -18.05 -16.69
CA ARG A 129 3.78 -18.76 -16.16
C ARG A 129 4.28 -18.18 -14.84
N LEU A 130 4.07 -16.89 -14.65
CA LEU A 130 4.39 -16.10 -13.47
C LEU A 130 3.12 -15.34 -13.05
N PRO A 131 3.04 -14.91 -11.77
CA PRO A 131 2.01 -13.98 -11.34
C PRO A 131 1.97 -12.73 -12.22
N VAL A 132 0.77 -12.21 -12.44
CA VAL A 132 0.50 -10.94 -13.11
C VAL A 132 0.26 -9.88 -12.04
N VAL A 133 0.99 -8.77 -12.12
CA VAL A 133 0.83 -7.64 -11.22
C VAL A 133 -0.07 -6.61 -11.89
N ASP A 134 -1.21 -6.34 -11.26
CA ASP A 134 -2.12 -5.27 -11.67
C ASP A 134 -1.93 -4.08 -10.72
N ILE A 135 -1.72 -2.91 -11.30
CA ILE A 135 -1.61 -1.61 -10.61
C ILE A 135 -2.71 -0.70 -11.13
N SER A 136 -3.28 0.11 -10.26
CA SER A 136 -4.32 1.08 -10.57
C SER A 136 -3.90 2.00 -11.71
N LEU A 137 -4.66 2.00 -12.80
CA LEU A 137 -4.37 2.80 -13.99
C LEU A 137 -4.28 4.31 -13.69
N PRO A 138 -5.17 4.91 -12.86
CA PRO A 138 -5.01 6.29 -12.42
C PRO A 138 -3.62 6.65 -11.85
N PHE A 139 -3.01 5.77 -11.06
CA PHE A 139 -1.66 5.98 -10.54
C PHE A 139 -0.61 5.99 -11.66
N LEU A 140 -0.70 5.02 -12.58
CA LEU A 140 0.23 4.94 -13.72
C LEU A 140 0.07 6.14 -14.67
N TRP A 141 -1.16 6.57 -14.94
CA TRP A 141 -1.45 7.73 -15.79
C TRP A 141 -1.00 9.04 -15.16
N TYR A 142 -1.16 9.20 -13.85
CA TYR A 142 -0.69 10.37 -13.13
C TYR A 142 0.82 10.59 -13.34
N TRP A 143 1.60 9.51 -13.37
CA TRP A 143 3.05 9.58 -13.60
C TRP A 143 3.47 9.52 -15.07
N ASP A 144 2.54 9.41 -16.04
CA ASP A 144 2.87 9.13 -17.45
C ASP A 144 3.79 7.89 -17.56
N ALA A 145 3.47 6.85 -16.78
CA ALA A 145 4.31 5.69 -16.59
C ALA A 145 4.25 4.72 -17.78
N PHE A 146 5.38 4.07 -18.05
CA PHE A 146 5.53 3.05 -19.09
C PHE A 146 6.09 1.75 -18.48
N PRO A 147 5.73 0.58 -19.06
CA PRO A 147 6.14 -0.70 -18.51
C PRO A 147 7.63 -0.98 -18.75
N SER A 148 8.29 -1.62 -17.78
CA SER A 148 9.62 -2.23 -17.91
C SER A 148 9.55 -3.75 -17.72
N ALA A 149 10.68 -4.45 -17.86
CA ALA A 149 10.73 -5.90 -17.67
C ALA A 149 10.38 -6.32 -16.22
N ASP A 150 10.66 -5.45 -15.27
CA ASP A 150 10.63 -5.68 -13.83
C ASP A 150 9.77 -4.67 -13.08
N GLY A 151 8.91 -3.91 -13.78
CA GLY A 151 8.15 -2.86 -13.13
C GLY A 151 7.49 -1.84 -14.06
N TRP A 152 7.36 -0.63 -13.51
CA TRP A 152 6.92 0.57 -14.22
C TRP A 152 7.91 1.70 -13.96
N ARG A 153 8.16 2.51 -14.99
CA ARG A 153 9.04 3.68 -14.95
C ARG A 153 8.33 4.91 -15.48
N TYR A 154 8.87 6.09 -15.19
CA TYR A 154 8.44 7.34 -15.80
C TYR A 154 9.64 8.21 -16.17
N LEU A 155 9.41 9.25 -16.97
CA LEU A 155 10.43 10.26 -17.29
C LEU A 155 10.19 11.51 -16.45
N ASN A 156 11.23 11.97 -15.75
CA ASN A 156 11.19 13.27 -15.08
C ASN A 156 11.25 14.44 -16.09
N HIS A 157 11.18 15.68 -15.62
CA HIS A 157 11.30 16.88 -16.46
C HIS A 157 12.49 16.84 -17.43
N ALA A 158 13.66 16.40 -16.95
CA ALA A 158 14.90 16.32 -17.71
C ALA A 158 14.94 15.15 -18.72
N GLY A 159 13.86 14.36 -18.81
CA GLY A 159 13.77 13.18 -19.68
C GLY A 159 14.56 11.99 -19.16
N ARG A 160 14.94 11.97 -17.87
CA ARG A 160 15.63 10.83 -17.26
C ARG A 160 14.61 9.83 -16.74
N GLU A 161 14.86 8.55 -17.01
CA GLU A 161 14.07 7.45 -16.45
C GLU A 161 14.17 7.42 -14.92
N GLN A 162 13.04 7.15 -14.29
CA GLN A 162 12.87 6.94 -12.86
C GLN A 162 12.06 5.68 -12.64
N ASP A 163 12.48 4.82 -11.72
CA ASP A 163 11.67 3.67 -11.30
C ASP A 163 10.48 4.16 -10.44
N LEU A 164 9.29 3.62 -10.74
CA LEU A 164 8.05 3.94 -10.04
C LEU A 164 7.54 2.75 -9.24
N VAL A 165 7.44 1.60 -9.90
CA VAL A 165 7.06 0.30 -9.33
C VAL A 165 8.11 -0.70 -9.76
N ARG A 166 8.49 -1.61 -8.87
CA ARG A 166 9.36 -2.74 -9.20
C ARG A 166 8.81 -4.03 -8.63
N TRP A 167 9.14 -5.15 -9.25
CA TRP A 167 8.74 -6.45 -8.77
C TRP A 167 9.80 -7.54 -8.98
N ARG A 168 9.74 -8.55 -8.12
CA ARG A 168 10.44 -9.82 -8.28
C ARG A 168 9.40 -10.93 -8.26
N LEU A 169 9.35 -11.71 -9.33
CA LEU A 169 8.30 -12.71 -9.53
C LEU A 169 8.92 -14.11 -9.70
N SER A 170 8.47 -15.05 -8.88
CA SER A 170 8.55 -16.49 -9.14
C SER A 170 7.13 -17.06 -9.18
N ARG A 171 7.00 -18.38 -9.45
CA ARG A 171 5.69 -19.04 -9.56
C ARG A 171 4.85 -18.95 -8.27
N ASP A 172 5.54 -18.99 -7.13
CA ASP A 172 5.01 -19.20 -5.78
C ASP A 172 5.47 -18.12 -4.78
N ARG A 173 6.19 -17.11 -5.26
CA ARG A 173 6.63 -15.96 -4.47
C ARG A 173 6.65 -14.71 -5.33
N TRP A 174 6.20 -13.60 -4.76
CA TRP A 174 6.35 -12.30 -5.39
C TRP A 174 6.56 -11.21 -4.36
N GLU A 175 7.28 -10.18 -4.79
CA GLU A 175 7.50 -8.93 -4.09
C GLU A 175 7.18 -7.81 -5.08
N VAL A 176 6.29 -6.89 -4.72
CA VAL A 176 5.92 -5.72 -5.52
C VAL A 176 6.04 -4.49 -4.64
N GLU A 177 6.87 -3.55 -5.07
CA GLU A 177 7.18 -2.34 -4.34
C GLU A 177 6.88 -1.10 -5.18
N VAL A 178 6.40 -0.05 -4.53
CA VAL A 178 6.23 1.29 -5.10
C VAL A 178 7.22 2.26 -4.44
N ARG A 179 7.70 3.24 -5.18
CA ARG A 179 8.52 4.31 -4.61
C ARG A 179 7.64 5.21 -3.74
N ALA A 180 7.98 5.31 -2.45
CA ALA A 180 7.11 5.93 -1.46
C ALA A 180 6.85 7.43 -1.69
N PRO A 181 7.83 8.28 -2.06
CA PRO A 181 7.56 9.70 -2.31
C PRO A 181 6.56 9.92 -3.44
N GLU A 182 6.72 9.23 -4.57
CA GLU A 182 5.81 9.28 -5.71
C GLU A 182 4.40 8.76 -5.35
N PHE A 183 4.33 7.72 -4.53
CA PHE A 183 3.05 7.20 -4.06
C PHE A 183 2.33 8.20 -3.14
N ARG A 184 3.04 8.78 -2.17
CA ARG A 184 2.49 9.78 -1.23
C ARG A 184 2.05 11.06 -1.94
N GLN A 185 2.78 11.49 -2.97
CA GLN A 185 2.38 12.60 -3.83
C GLN A 185 1.06 12.30 -4.56
N TYR A 186 0.94 11.10 -5.12
CA TYR A 186 -0.29 10.68 -5.80
C TYR A 186 -1.48 10.64 -4.83
N LEU A 187 -1.30 10.00 -3.66
CA LEU A 187 -2.30 9.92 -2.59
C LEU A 187 -2.79 11.32 -2.17
N SER A 188 -1.86 12.26 -1.98
CA SER A 188 -2.18 13.66 -1.68
C SER A 188 -3.01 14.33 -2.79
N THR A 189 -2.76 13.95 -4.05
CA THR A 189 -3.40 14.59 -5.21
C THR A 189 -4.80 14.03 -5.45
N CYS A 190 -5.00 12.73 -5.28
CA CYS A 190 -6.31 12.09 -5.44
C CYS A 190 -7.17 12.14 -4.17
N GLY A 191 -6.65 12.68 -3.06
CA GLY A 191 -7.41 12.77 -1.81
C GLY A 191 -7.72 11.39 -1.23
N ARG A 192 -6.71 10.51 -1.23
CA ARG A 192 -6.78 9.15 -0.70
C ARG A 192 -5.63 8.90 0.25
N ASP A 193 -5.83 7.98 1.17
CA ASP A 193 -4.76 7.34 1.95
C ASP A 193 -4.67 5.86 1.55
N ALA A 194 -3.54 5.22 1.83
CA ALA A 194 -3.34 3.81 1.53
C ALA A 194 -3.32 2.97 2.81
N VAL A 195 -4.14 1.92 2.85
CA VAL A 195 -4.15 0.91 3.91
C VAL A 195 -3.30 -0.26 3.44
N LEU A 196 -2.18 -0.47 4.12
CA LEU A 196 -1.23 -1.53 3.88
C LEU A 196 -1.49 -2.64 4.90
N GLN A 197 -1.71 -3.85 4.39
CA GLN A 197 -2.14 -5.00 5.17
C GLN A 197 -1.01 -6.01 5.22
N VAL A 198 -0.76 -6.60 6.39
CA VAL A 198 0.35 -7.53 6.63
C VAL A 198 -0.19 -8.79 7.27
N ASP A 199 0.24 -9.95 6.76
CA ASP A 199 0.09 -11.24 7.42
C ASP A 199 1.44 -11.94 7.36
N CYS A 200 2.08 -12.13 8.50
CA CYS A 200 3.39 -12.74 8.60
C CYS A 200 3.38 -13.85 9.65
N VAL A 201 3.71 -15.06 9.23
CA VAL A 201 3.67 -16.25 10.08
C VAL A 201 5.05 -16.93 10.12
N PRO A 202 5.99 -16.47 10.98
CA PRO A 202 7.23 -17.20 11.25
C PRO A 202 6.97 -18.52 11.99
N LYS A 203 7.79 -19.53 11.71
CA LYS A 203 7.69 -20.90 12.24
C LYS A 203 9.02 -21.36 12.81
N THR A 204 8.96 -22.11 13.92
CA THR A 204 10.12 -22.61 14.65
C THR A 204 9.97 -24.10 14.98
N PRO A 205 11.06 -24.89 14.99
CA PRO A 205 11.03 -26.25 15.51
C PRO A 205 10.87 -26.33 17.04
N VAL A 206 11.08 -25.22 17.75
CA VAL A 206 10.98 -25.18 19.22
C VAL A 206 9.52 -25.32 19.66
N ASP A 207 9.29 -26.14 20.69
CA ASP A 207 7.99 -26.35 21.30
C ASP A 207 7.97 -25.92 22.78
N GLY A 208 6.82 -26.09 23.43
CA GLY A 208 6.72 -26.00 24.89
C GLY A 208 6.81 -24.61 25.50
N PHE A 209 6.77 -23.54 24.70
CA PHE A 209 6.61 -22.17 25.17
C PHE A 209 5.13 -21.83 25.38
N GLU A 210 4.85 -20.90 26.29
CA GLU A 210 3.48 -20.47 26.60
C GLU A 210 2.92 -19.61 25.48
N ARG A 211 1.59 -19.69 25.28
CA ARG A 211 0.92 -18.81 24.33
C ARG A 211 1.13 -17.36 24.76
N VAL A 212 1.56 -16.54 23.81
CA VAL A 212 1.61 -15.09 23.94
C VAL A 212 0.58 -14.50 22.98
N ASP A 213 -0.15 -13.51 23.47
CA ASP A 213 -1.20 -12.79 22.77
C ASP A 213 -1.04 -11.33 23.15
N ASP A 214 -0.80 -10.47 22.17
CA ASP A 214 -0.59 -9.04 22.38
C ASP A 214 -1.14 -8.26 21.18
N GLU A 215 -1.59 -7.04 21.46
CA GLU A 215 -2.27 -6.18 20.50
C GLU A 215 -1.63 -4.80 20.53
N TYR A 216 -1.50 -4.19 19.36
CA TYR A 216 -0.99 -2.84 19.19
C TYR A 216 -1.95 -2.01 18.35
N GLU A 217 -2.38 -0.88 18.91
CA GLU A 217 -3.26 0.07 18.26
C GLU A 217 -2.74 1.50 18.45
N CYS A 218 -2.74 2.27 17.36
CA CYS A 218 -2.57 3.72 17.36
C CYS A 218 -3.23 4.36 16.13
N ASP A 219 -3.16 5.68 16.02
CA ASP A 219 -3.82 6.47 14.97
C ASP A 219 -3.43 6.10 13.51
N TRP A 220 -2.38 5.31 13.32
CA TRP A 220 -1.88 4.94 11.99
C TRP A 220 -1.70 3.43 11.79
N ALA A 221 -1.90 2.60 12.83
CA ALA A 221 -1.63 1.17 12.76
C ALA A 221 -2.48 0.37 13.78
N HIS A 222 -2.88 -0.84 13.39
CA HIS A 222 -3.56 -1.79 14.25
C HIS A 222 -3.09 -3.22 13.91
N PHE A 223 -2.49 -3.91 14.88
CA PHE A 223 -1.89 -5.22 14.71
C PHE A 223 -2.12 -6.15 15.90
N ASP A 224 -2.34 -7.43 15.59
CA ASP A 224 -2.31 -8.54 16.52
C ASP A 224 -1.00 -9.32 16.37
N PHE A 225 -0.47 -9.76 17.50
CA PHE A 225 0.62 -10.70 17.58
C PHE A 225 0.25 -11.88 18.47
N VAL A 226 0.26 -13.07 17.88
CA VAL A 226 0.02 -14.31 18.61
C VAL A 226 1.18 -15.26 18.39
N ALA A 227 1.84 -15.72 19.46
CA ALA A 227 2.82 -16.81 19.40
C ALA A 227 2.27 -18.02 20.16
N THR A 228 2.38 -19.21 19.57
CA THR A 228 1.94 -20.45 20.20
C THR A 228 2.75 -21.65 19.74
N ALA A 229 2.83 -22.68 20.58
CA ALA A 229 3.39 -23.97 20.24
C ALA A 229 2.29 -25.04 20.27
N GLU A 230 2.08 -25.73 19.15
CA GLU A 230 1.15 -26.85 19.05
C GLU A 230 1.87 -28.07 18.47
N ARG A 231 2.07 -29.09 19.31
CA ARG A 231 2.81 -30.32 18.94
C ARG A 231 2.19 -31.12 17.79
N SER A 232 0.92 -30.87 17.49
CA SER A 232 0.18 -31.50 16.38
C SER A 232 0.60 -30.98 15.00
N LEU A 233 1.29 -29.83 14.90
CA LEU A 233 1.61 -29.13 13.65
C LEU A 233 2.85 -29.66 12.90
N GLY A 234 3.36 -30.85 13.26
CA GLY A 234 4.43 -31.53 12.53
C GLY A 234 5.84 -31.10 12.94
N SER A 235 6.74 -30.91 11.98
CA SER A 235 8.18 -30.69 12.22
C SER A 235 8.53 -29.30 12.78
N ARG A 236 7.59 -28.35 12.71
CA ARG A 236 7.71 -27.00 13.28
C ARG A 236 6.48 -26.69 14.13
N PRO A 237 6.43 -27.19 15.37
CA PRO A 237 5.27 -27.06 16.24
C PRO A 237 5.06 -25.63 16.75
N GLY A 238 6.09 -24.80 16.78
CA GLY A 238 5.99 -23.40 17.19
C GLY A 238 5.75 -22.48 16.00
N PHE A 239 4.86 -21.50 16.16
CA PHE A 239 4.70 -20.41 15.21
C PHE A 239 4.27 -19.13 15.92
N ALA A 240 4.44 -18.01 15.24
CA ALA A 240 3.74 -16.79 15.58
C ALA A 240 3.05 -16.23 14.35
N ARG A 241 2.04 -15.39 14.56
CA ARG A 241 1.36 -14.64 13.52
C ARG A 241 1.35 -13.17 13.92
N LEU A 242 1.90 -12.33 13.05
CA LEU A 242 1.69 -10.90 13.02
C LEU A 242 0.65 -10.61 11.94
N LEU A 243 -0.52 -10.13 12.33
CA LEU A 243 -1.61 -9.79 11.43
C LEU A 243 -2.04 -8.36 11.72
N GLY A 244 -2.19 -7.54 10.70
CA GLY A 244 -2.67 -6.18 10.93
C GLY A 244 -2.55 -5.28 9.73
N GLN A 245 -2.74 -4.00 9.99
CA GLN A 245 -2.82 -2.97 8.98
C GLN A 245 -2.18 -1.67 9.46
N TYR A 246 -1.70 -0.87 8.52
CA TYR A 246 -1.21 0.48 8.79
C TYR A 246 -1.49 1.41 7.61
N VAL A 247 -1.52 2.70 7.89
CA VAL A 247 -1.88 3.73 6.90
C VAL A 247 -0.67 4.54 6.48
N ILE A 248 -0.55 4.72 5.17
CA ILE A 248 0.33 5.70 4.54
C ILE A 248 -0.51 6.87 4.06
N ARG A 249 -0.25 8.05 4.62
CA ARG A 249 -0.98 9.27 4.28
C ARG A 249 -0.43 9.95 3.04
N GLY A 250 -1.34 10.53 2.27
CA GLY A 250 -1.00 11.46 1.21
C GLY A 250 -0.18 12.65 1.75
N MET A 251 0.95 12.93 1.11
CA MET A 251 1.78 14.10 1.43
C MET A 251 2.34 14.68 0.14
N ARG A 252 2.32 16.01 0.01
CA ARG A 252 3.05 16.69 -1.06
C ARG A 252 4.55 16.49 -0.87
N THR A 253 5.22 15.99 -1.90
CA THR A 253 6.66 15.74 -1.88
C THR A 253 7.38 16.65 -2.89
N ASP A 254 8.71 16.54 -2.93
CA ASP A 254 9.53 17.16 -3.97
C ASP A 254 9.43 16.43 -5.32
N ARG A 255 8.82 15.25 -5.35
CA ARG A 255 8.53 14.49 -6.58
C ARG A 255 7.21 14.96 -7.15
N LEU A 256 7.26 15.48 -8.37
CA LEU A 256 6.08 15.95 -9.10
C LEU A 256 5.97 15.21 -10.44
N PRO A 257 4.74 14.94 -10.90
CA PRO A 257 4.55 14.37 -12.22
C PRO A 257 4.96 15.39 -13.29
N ARG A 258 5.37 14.87 -14.43
CA ARG A 258 5.92 15.66 -15.55
C ARG A 258 5.00 16.80 -16.00
N PHE A 259 3.68 16.64 -15.92
CA PHE A 259 2.73 17.66 -16.33
C PHE A 259 2.66 18.84 -15.35
N GLU A 260 2.92 18.62 -14.05
CA GLU A 260 3.01 19.69 -13.05
C GLU A 260 4.36 20.42 -13.12
N GLU A 261 5.45 19.68 -13.30
CA GLU A 261 6.80 20.26 -13.52
C GLU A 261 6.88 21.13 -14.78
N ARG A 262 5.97 20.91 -15.73
CA ARG A 262 5.87 21.64 -17.01
C ARG A 262 4.74 22.65 -17.05
N ARG A 263 4.18 23.05 -15.91
CA ARG A 263 3.19 24.12 -15.84
C ARG A 263 3.85 25.47 -16.16
N GLN A 264 4.18 25.66 -17.44
CA GLN A 264 4.23 26.97 -18.06
C GLN A 264 2.77 27.38 -18.22
N ASP A 265 2.43 28.60 -17.80
CA ASP A 265 1.14 29.20 -18.12
C ASP A 265 1.00 29.17 -19.65
N ARG A 266 0.24 28.19 -20.15
CA ARG A 266 -0.13 28.15 -21.55
C ARG A 266 -1.18 29.23 -21.72
N GLU A 267 -0.75 30.44 -22.05
CA GLU A 267 -1.62 31.40 -22.70
C GLU A 267 -2.05 30.78 -24.03
N TYR A 268 -3.24 30.17 -24.03
CA TYR A 268 -3.88 29.77 -25.26
C TYR A 268 -4.13 31.04 -26.07
N PRO A 269 -3.72 31.12 -27.34
CA PRO A 269 -3.99 32.28 -28.15
C PRO A 269 -5.50 32.50 -28.21
N SER A 270 -5.95 33.70 -27.82
CA SER A 270 -7.34 34.11 -27.97
C SER A 270 -7.71 34.06 -29.46
N PHE A 271 -8.61 33.15 -29.83
CA PHE A 271 -9.01 32.96 -31.23
C PHE A 271 -10.29 33.75 -31.51
N VAL A 272 -10.27 34.54 -32.59
CA VAL A 272 -11.48 35.23 -33.05
C VAL A 272 -12.42 34.18 -33.62
N TYR A 273 -13.51 33.88 -32.91
CA TYR A 273 -14.50 32.91 -33.38
C TYR A 273 -15.71 33.58 -34.05
N LYS A 274 -15.84 34.91 -33.95
CA LYS A 274 -16.90 35.68 -34.60
C LYS A 274 -16.46 37.14 -34.80
N ILE A 275 -16.95 37.76 -35.88
CA ILE A 275 -16.94 39.22 -36.03
C ILE A 275 -18.37 39.69 -35.82
N ASP A 276 -18.56 40.64 -34.92
CA ASP A 276 -19.86 41.27 -34.69
C ASP A 276 -20.27 42.06 -35.95
N PRO A 277 -21.40 41.72 -36.61
CA PRO A 277 -21.83 42.37 -37.84
C PRO A 277 -22.28 43.82 -37.65
N ASP A 278 -22.68 44.21 -36.44
CA ASP A 278 -23.19 45.56 -36.15
C ASP A 278 -22.05 46.52 -35.76
N THR A 279 -21.00 46.01 -35.11
CA THR A 279 -19.90 46.83 -34.59
C THR A 279 -18.57 46.63 -35.33
N GLY A 280 -18.44 45.57 -36.13
CA GLY A 280 -17.19 45.19 -36.80
C GLY A 280 -16.10 44.71 -35.85
N GLN A 281 -16.38 44.57 -34.56
CA GLN A 281 -15.39 44.15 -33.57
C GLN A 281 -15.18 42.64 -33.58
N MET A 282 -13.93 42.24 -33.34
CA MET A 282 -13.55 40.84 -33.19
C MET A 282 -14.03 40.33 -31.83
N VAL A 283 -14.87 39.30 -31.84
CA VAL A 283 -15.23 38.54 -30.65
C VAL A 283 -14.16 37.46 -30.46
N ARG A 284 -13.38 37.61 -29.39
CA ARG A 284 -12.26 36.73 -29.00
C ARG A 284 -12.65 35.82 -27.85
#